data_AF-A0A968WD98-F1
#
_entry.id   AF-A0A968WD98-F1
#
_cell.length_a   1.000
_cell.length_b   1.000
_cell.length_c   1.000
_cell.angle_alpha   90.00
_cell.angle_beta   90.00
_cell.angle_gamma   90.00
#
_symmetry.space_group_name_H-M   'P 1'
#
loop_
_entity.id
_entity.type
_entity.pdbx_description
1 polymer ?
#
loop_
_entity_poly.entity_id
_entity_poly.type
_entity_poly.pdbx_seq_one_letter_code
_entity_poly.pdbx_strand_id
1 'polypeptide(L)' 'MNIFLNPVLALTHNQLSAFSGVENFWDLFDTAFGTQYDHTTAANIRFSWQTGDLHQLPQIEVID' A
#
# COMPACT_ATOMS: atom_id res chain seq x y z
N MET A 1 -22.66 -7.99 -1.99
CA MET A 1 -21.57 -7.00 -2.11
C MET A 1 -22.09 -5.68 -1.56
N ASN A 2 -21.54 -5.21 -0.43
CA ASN A 2 -22.08 -4.07 0.30
C ASN A 2 -21.80 -2.79 -0.50
N ILE A 3 -22.83 -2.03 -0.86
CA ILE A 3 -22.79 -0.91 -1.81
C ILE A 3 -21.84 0.22 -1.34
N PHE A 4 -21.56 0.27 -0.04
CA PHE A 4 -20.65 1.22 0.61
C PHE A 4 -19.17 0.81 0.59
N LEU A 5 -18.85 -0.46 0.33
CA LEU A 5 -17.46 -0.93 0.32
C LEU A 5 -16.75 -0.62 -1.00
N ASN A 6 -17.47 -0.66 -2.13
CA ASN A 6 -16.86 -0.42 -3.43
C ASN A 6 -16.25 0.99 -3.59
N PRO A 7 -16.92 2.08 -3.18
CA PRO A 7 -16.35 3.42 -3.29
C PRO A 7 -15.13 3.63 -2.39
N VAL A 8 -15.18 3.10 -1.17
CA VAL A 8 -14.08 3.21 -0.20
C VAL A 8 -12.89 2.39 -0.66
N LEU A 9 -13.10 1.17 -1.17
CA LEU A 9 -12.03 0.32 -1.70
C LEU A 9 -11.35 0.97 -2.92
N ALA A 10 -12.14 1.54 -3.83
CA ALA A 10 -11.60 2.27 -4.98
C ALA A 10 -10.79 3.49 -4.57
N LEU A 11 -11.28 4.26 -3.58
CA LEU A 11 -10.55 5.41 -3.03
C LEU A 11 -9.23 4.99 -2.39
N THR A 12 -9.26 3.98 -1.52
CA THR A 12 -8.05 3.44 -0.87
C THR A 12 -7.04 2.97 -1.90
N HIS A 13 -7.48 2.21 -2.91
CA HIS A 13 -6.61 1.75 -3.98
C HIS A 13 -5.94 2.91 -4.73
N ASN A 14 -6.72 3.93 -5.11
CA ASN A 14 -6.21 5.10 -5.81
C ASN A 14 -5.21 5.90 -4.97
N GLN A 15 -5.49 6.06 -3.67
CA GLN A 15 -4.61 6.79 -2.75
C GLN A 15 -3.29 6.06 -2.52
N LEU A 16 -3.32 4.74 -2.33
CA LEU A 16 -2.11 3.94 -2.11
C LEU A 16 -1.26 3.83 -3.38
N SER A 17 -1.89 3.67 -4.55
CA SER A 17 -1.20 3.71 -5.83
C SER A 17 -0.55 5.08 -6.08
N ALA A 18 -1.27 6.18 -5.84
CA ALA A 18 -0.71 7.53 -5.96
C ALA A 18 0.44 7.77 -4.96
N PHE A 19 0.28 7.36 -3.70
CA PHE A 19 1.30 7.46 -2.67
C PHE A 19 2.58 6.71 -3.08
N SER A 20 2.47 5.52 -3.66
CA SER A 20 3.63 4.73 -4.11
C SER A 20 4.52 5.47 -5.14
N GLY A 21 3.95 6.42 -5.88
CA GLY A 21 4.63 7.17 -6.94
C GLY A 21 5.22 8.51 -6.54
N VAL A 22 5.04 8.97 -5.29
CA VAL A 22 5.56 10.28 -4.87
C VAL A 22 7.09 10.31 -4.81
N GLU A 23 7.68 11.45 -5.13
CA GLU A 23 9.14 11.62 -5.23
C GLU A 23 9.84 11.38 -3.89
N ASN A 24 9.28 11.94 -2.81
CA ASN A 24 9.77 11.82 -1.44
C ASN A 24 9.13 10.64 -0.68
N PHE A 25 8.82 9.55 -1.37
CA PHE A 25 8.14 8.40 -0.79
C PHE A 25 8.82 7.90 0.50
N TRP A 26 10.15 7.72 0.47
CA TRP A 26 10.89 7.17 1.60
C TRP A 26 10.89 8.10 2.81
N ASP A 27 10.99 9.42 2.62
CA ASP A 27 10.90 10.38 3.72
C ASP A 27 9.53 10.31 4.42
N LEU A 28 8.45 10.21 3.64
CA LEU A 28 7.09 10.09 4.15
C LEU A 28 6.87 8.73 4.84
N PHE A 29 7.40 7.66 4.26
CA PHE A 29 7.29 6.32 4.79
C PHE A 29 8.04 6.19 6.13
N ASP A 30 9.26 6.71 6.20
CA ASP A 30 10.07 6.76 7.42
C ASP A 30 9.40 7.62 8.52
N THR A 31 8.76 8.71 8.13
CA THR A 31 8.01 9.56 9.07
C THR A 31 6.81 8.82 9.67
N ALA A 32 6.10 8.02 8.88
CA ALA A 32 4.90 7.32 9.31
C ALA A 32 5.19 6.03 10.10
N PHE A 33 6.21 5.28 9.68
CA PHE A 33 6.48 3.93 10.18
C PHE A 33 7.81 3.81 10.96
N GLY A 34 8.58 4.88 11.07
CA GLY A 34 9.95 4.84 11.58
C GLY A 34 10.90 4.19 10.58
N THR A 35 12.15 3.92 10.98
CA THR A 35 13.20 3.38 10.09
C THR A 35 13.57 1.92 10.39
N GLN A 36 12.82 1.26 11.28
CA GLN A 36 13.10 -0.12 11.72
C GLN A 36 12.42 -1.20 10.87
N TYR A 37 11.67 -0.81 9.84
CA TYR A 37 11.01 -1.76 8.94
C TYR A 37 12.02 -2.42 7.98
N ASP A 38 11.66 -3.58 7.44
CA ASP A 38 12.42 -4.19 6.36
C ASP A 38 12.22 -3.41 5.06
N HIS A 39 13.25 -2.66 4.66
CA HIS A 39 13.24 -1.84 3.46
C HIS A 39 13.04 -2.66 2.18
N THR A 40 13.49 -3.91 2.12
CA THR A 40 13.27 -4.79 0.96
C THR A 40 11.78 -5.12 0.85
N THR A 41 11.17 -5.50 1.97
CA THR A 41 9.74 -5.78 2.02
C THR A 41 8.92 -4.54 1.66
N ALA A 42 9.25 -3.36 2.20
CA ALA A 42 8.57 -2.12 1.87
C ALA A 42 8.73 -1.72 0.38
N ALA A 43 9.90 -1.93 -0.21
CA ALA A 43 10.15 -1.66 -1.62
C ALA A 43 9.33 -2.58 -2.53
N ASN A 44 9.20 -3.86 -2.18
CA ASN A 44 8.35 -4.81 -2.91
C ASN A 44 6.87 -4.40 -2.86
N ILE A 45 6.38 -4.02 -1.68
CA ILE A 45 5.01 -3.53 -1.50
C ILE A 45 4.77 -2.28 -2.37
N ARG A 46 5.70 -1.33 -2.32
CA ARG A 46 5.64 -0.12 -3.16
C ARG A 46 5.59 -0.46 -4.65
N PHE A 47 6.46 -1.37 -5.10
CA PHE A 47 6.50 -1.80 -6.49
C PHE A 47 5.17 -2.42 -6.95
N SER A 48 4.55 -3.27 -6.13
CA SER A 48 3.21 -3.80 -6.39
C SER A 48 2.15 -2.70 -6.56
N TRP A 49 2.19 -1.65 -5.74
CA TRP A 49 1.26 -0.51 -5.89
C TRP A 49 1.50 0.33 -7.15
N GLN A 50 2.74 0.41 -7.62
CA GLN A 50 3.10 1.13 -8.86
C GLN A 50 2.70 0.36 -10.12
N THR A 51 2.85 -0.97 -10.10
CA THR A 51 2.50 -1.83 -11.24
C THR A 51 1.03 -2.21 -11.27
N GLY A 52 0.32 -2.11 -10.13
CA GLY A 52 -1.02 -2.63 -9.94
C GLY A 52 -1.07 -4.15 -9.77
N ASP A 53 0.08 -4.83 -9.71
CA ASP A 53 0.17 -6.26 -9.42
C ASP A 53 0.29 -6.50 -7.91
N LEU A 54 -0.87 -6.67 -7.27
CA LEU A 54 -0.99 -6.89 -5.84
C LEU A 54 -0.86 -8.37 -5.44
N HIS A 55 -0.64 -9.30 -6.38
CA HIS A 55 -0.54 -10.73 -6.07
C HIS A 55 0.67 -11.07 -5.18
N GLN A 56 1.66 -10.18 -5.15
CA GLN A 56 2.86 -10.31 -4.33
C GLN A 56 2.66 -9.79 -2.90
N LEU A 57 1.55 -9.08 -2.63
CA LEU A 57 1.23 -8.64 -1.28
C LEU A 57 0.78 -9.84 -0.43
N PRO A 58 1.19 -9.92 0.84
CA PRO A 58 0.70 -10.97 1.73
C PRO A 58 -0.82 -10.88 1.84
N GLN A 59 -1.47 -12.04 1.77
CA GLN A 59 -2.91 -12.13 1.93
C GLN A 59 -3.28 -11.67 3.34
N ILE A 60 -4.09 -10.61 3.46
CA ILE A 60 -4.57 -10.15 4.77
C ILE A 60 -5.68 -11.08 5.21
N GLU A 61 -5.41 -11.91 6.20
CA GLU A 61 -6.43 -12.70 6.89
C GLU A 61 -7.07 -11.84 7.99
N VAL A 62 -8.38 -11.62 7.90
CA VAL A 62 -9.15 -10.99 8.98
C VAL A 62 -9.57 -12.12 9.92
N ILE A 63 -8.89 -12.22 11.07
CA ILE A 63 -9.25 -13.16 12.13
C ILE A 63 -10.36 -12.52 12.97
N ASP A 64 -11.51 -13.19 13.05
CA ASP A 64 -12.63 -12.89 13.96
C ASP A 64 -12.45 -13.63 15.30
#